data_AF-A0A534QG27-F1
#
_entry.id   AF-A0A534QG27-F1
#
_cell.length_a   1.000
_cell.length_b   1.000
_cell.length_c   1.000
_cell.angle_alpha   90.00
_cell.angle_beta   90.00
_cell.angle_gamma   90.00
#
_symmetry.space_group_name_H-M   'P 1'
#
loop_
_entity.id
_entity.type
_entity.pdbx_description
1 polymer ?
#
loop_
_entity_poly.entity_id
_entity_poly.type
_entity_poly.pdbx_seq_one_letter_code
_entity_poly.pdbx_strand_id
1 'polypeptide(L)'
;MVGITRIATYVPRRRLDRAVVGQTWGTRVAPGRRSVAGLDEDPLTMAVDAVLACLDDADPAGFDALYFASTSSPYLEKQVASVVATATDLPRATAVADFCGSVRAGVAALRTALDGVRGGSLRDALVAAADARLAEPESELEPLLGDGAAAVAVGRDGVIAELISSASVAEEFTYFWRTDEQRTVQVAEPRFGASYGYARDVAEAVTAALRKAELPPASVAGLAPSSSAPRTRCAPAGRARLPIASHMPCRCPRTGASSRRGASCRPRRRASRSPASSSGRSSRRTFGFTAAAARPAGSCSIPRRASASAARRAT
;
A
#
# COMPACT_ATOMS: atom_id res chain seq x y z
N MET A 1 -21.06 -14.52 -1.86
CA MET A 1 -19.77 -13.98 -2.36
C MET A 1 -19.37 -12.85 -1.43
N VAL A 2 -18.09 -12.72 -1.05
CA VAL A 2 -17.63 -11.56 -0.26
C VAL A 2 -16.39 -10.99 -0.93
N GLY A 3 -16.35 -9.68 -1.07
CA GLY A 3 -15.24 -9.02 -1.73
C GLY A 3 -15.33 -7.51 -1.66
N ILE A 4 -14.49 -6.86 -2.47
CA ILE A 4 -14.47 -5.42 -2.62
C ILE A 4 -15.61 -5.03 -3.57
N THR A 5 -16.41 -4.04 -3.17
CA THR A 5 -17.56 -3.52 -3.94
C THR A 5 -17.24 -2.19 -4.59
N ARG A 6 -16.45 -1.33 -3.91
CA ARG A 6 -16.01 -0.02 -4.42
C ARG A 6 -14.56 0.26 -4.05
N ILE A 7 -13.88 1.07 -4.86
CA ILE A 7 -12.50 1.51 -4.65
C ILE A 7 -12.38 2.97 -5.06
N ALA A 8 -11.76 3.78 -4.23
CA ALA A 8 -11.33 5.12 -4.58
C ALA A 8 -9.91 5.39 -4.06
N THR A 9 -9.27 6.39 -4.66
CA THR A 9 -7.92 6.81 -4.29
C THR A 9 -7.83 8.31 -4.25
N TYR A 10 -7.11 8.81 -3.27
CA TYR A 10 -6.67 10.19 -3.22
C TYR A 10 -5.16 10.26 -3.43
N VAL A 11 -4.74 11.11 -4.37
CA VAL A 11 -3.34 11.46 -4.54
C VAL A 11 -3.25 12.97 -4.47
N PRO A 12 -2.40 13.54 -3.59
CA PRO A 12 -2.15 14.98 -3.49
C PRO A 12 -2.01 15.65 -4.84
N ARG A 13 -2.23 16.95 -4.96
CA ARG A 13 -1.99 17.65 -6.24
C ARG A 13 -0.50 17.95 -6.48
N ARG A 14 0.25 18.24 -5.41
CA ARG A 14 1.65 18.66 -5.52
C ARG A 14 2.55 17.49 -5.88
N ARG A 15 3.57 17.76 -6.71
CA ARG A 15 4.52 16.76 -7.20
C ARG A 15 5.94 17.30 -7.02
N LEU A 16 6.83 16.47 -6.50
CA LEU A 16 8.27 16.74 -6.51
C LEU A 16 8.92 15.90 -7.60
N ASP A 17 9.66 16.55 -8.49
CA ASP A 17 10.47 15.85 -9.49
C ASP A 17 11.69 15.23 -8.83
N ARG A 18 11.89 13.93 -9.07
CA ARG A 18 13.03 13.19 -8.53
C ARG A 18 14.36 13.69 -9.08
N ALA A 19 14.34 14.30 -10.28
CA ALA A 19 15.53 14.92 -10.86
C ALA A 19 16.04 16.08 -10.00
N VAL A 20 15.13 16.85 -9.38
CA VAL A 20 15.51 17.96 -8.49
C VAL A 20 16.23 17.42 -7.26
N VAL A 21 15.70 16.37 -6.62
CA VAL A 21 16.35 15.70 -5.48
C VAL A 21 17.77 15.24 -5.84
N GLY A 22 17.93 14.59 -7.00
CA GLY A 22 19.24 14.15 -7.47
C GLY A 22 20.22 15.29 -7.78
N GLN A 23 19.73 16.42 -8.29
CA GLN A 23 20.54 17.62 -8.54
C GLN A 23 20.99 18.28 -7.24
N THR A 24 20.09 18.42 -6.26
CA THR A 24 20.37 19.06 -4.96
C THR A 24 21.43 18.28 -4.18
N TRP A 25 21.33 16.95 -4.15
CA TRP A 25 22.24 16.10 -3.36
C TRP A 25 23.40 15.50 -4.17
N GLY A 26 23.48 15.76 -5.47
CA GLY A 26 24.48 15.14 -6.35
C GLY A 26 24.33 13.61 -6.49
N THR A 27 23.14 13.06 -6.20
CA THR A 27 22.88 11.61 -6.23
C THR A 27 22.15 11.19 -7.50
N ARG A 28 22.38 9.95 -7.94
CA ARG A 28 21.65 9.37 -9.08
C ARG A 28 20.31 8.83 -8.61
N VAL A 29 19.23 9.49 -9.02
CA VAL A 29 17.86 9.08 -8.72
C VAL A 29 17.17 8.59 -9.99
N ALA A 30 16.32 7.56 -9.88
CA ALA A 30 15.50 7.09 -10.99
C ALA A 30 14.52 8.20 -11.46
N PRO A 31 14.27 8.34 -12.76
CA PRO A 31 13.36 9.36 -13.28
C PRO A 31 11.93 9.16 -12.73
N GLY A 32 11.20 10.27 -12.64
CA GLY A 32 9.80 10.28 -12.23
C GLY A 32 9.48 11.37 -11.22
N ARG A 33 8.25 11.35 -10.72
CA ARG A 33 7.75 12.30 -9.73
C ARG A 33 7.18 11.56 -8.53
N ARG A 34 7.28 12.15 -7.35
CA ARG A 34 6.56 11.68 -6.15
C ARG A 34 5.45 12.66 -5.79
N SER A 35 4.35 12.16 -5.24
CA SER A 35 3.32 12.99 -4.60
C SER A 35 3.87 13.56 -3.31
N VAL A 36 3.50 14.80 -3.03
CA VAL A 36 3.83 15.52 -1.79
C VAL A 36 2.55 16.12 -1.27
N ALA A 37 2.22 15.86 -0.01
CA ALA A 37 1.10 16.50 0.66
C ALA A 37 1.29 18.03 0.72
N GLY A 38 0.19 18.77 0.55
CA GLY A 38 0.09 20.20 0.81
C GLY A 38 0.31 20.56 2.28
N LEU A 39 0.22 21.85 2.59
CA LEU A 39 0.29 22.32 3.99
C LEU A 39 -0.98 21.97 4.77
N ASP A 40 -2.09 21.87 4.04
CA ASP A 40 -3.45 21.56 4.47
C ASP A 40 -3.82 20.07 4.30
N GLU A 41 -2.89 19.25 3.81
CA GLU A 41 -3.08 17.82 3.58
C GLU A 41 -2.30 17.01 4.61
N ASP A 42 -2.99 16.10 5.29
CA ASP A 42 -2.41 15.09 6.18
C ASP A 42 -3.09 13.73 5.93
N PRO A 43 -2.65 12.63 6.57
CA PRO A 43 -3.27 11.33 6.35
C PRO A 43 -4.76 11.27 6.70
N LEU A 44 -5.23 12.09 7.63
CA LEU A 44 -6.65 12.16 7.98
C LEU A 44 -7.44 12.80 6.85
N THR A 45 -7.03 13.99 6.38
CA THR A 45 -7.76 14.71 5.32
C THR A 45 -7.72 13.95 4.01
N MET A 46 -6.59 13.34 3.66
CA MET A 46 -6.49 12.46 2.49
C MET A 46 -7.41 11.24 2.59
N ALA A 47 -7.58 10.66 3.79
CA ALA A 47 -8.50 9.55 3.99
C ALA A 47 -9.97 9.97 3.87
N VAL A 48 -10.34 11.14 4.40
CA VAL A 48 -11.70 11.69 4.22
C VAL A 48 -12.02 11.84 2.75
N ASP A 49 -11.14 12.46 1.96
CA ASP A 49 -11.35 12.62 0.52
C ASP A 49 -11.45 11.28 -0.22
N ALA A 50 -10.62 10.30 0.17
CA ALA A 50 -10.69 8.96 -0.40
C ALA A 50 -12.01 8.25 -0.06
N VAL A 51 -12.51 8.37 1.18
CA VAL A 51 -13.77 7.76 1.60
C VAL A 51 -14.96 8.45 0.93
N LEU A 52 -15.00 9.78 0.86
CA LEU A 52 -16.05 10.51 0.14
C LEU A 52 -16.10 10.09 -1.33
N ALA A 53 -14.95 9.96 -1.99
CA ALA A 53 -14.88 9.46 -3.36
C ALA A 53 -15.26 7.97 -3.50
N CYS A 54 -15.13 7.17 -2.44
CA CYS A 54 -15.53 5.77 -2.42
C CYS A 54 -17.03 5.60 -2.18
N LEU A 55 -17.63 6.47 -1.36
CA LEU A 55 -19.07 6.54 -1.15
C LEU A 55 -19.73 6.98 -2.47
N ASP A 56 -19.26 8.06 -3.09
CA ASP A 56 -19.83 8.64 -4.32
C ASP A 56 -21.34 8.86 -4.17
N ASP A 57 -22.16 8.01 -4.79
CA ASP A 57 -23.63 8.02 -4.74
C ASP A 57 -24.24 7.05 -3.70
N ALA A 58 -23.42 6.32 -2.95
CA ALA A 58 -23.88 5.36 -1.95
C ALA A 58 -24.42 6.06 -0.70
N ASP A 59 -25.48 5.48 -0.13
CA ASP A 59 -26.00 5.90 1.18
C ASP A 59 -25.00 5.53 2.29
N PRO A 60 -24.46 6.52 3.04
CA PRO A 60 -23.59 6.27 4.19
C PRO A 60 -24.21 5.33 5.23
N ALA A 61 -25.54 5.28 5.34
CA ALA A 61 -26.24 4.41 6.29
C ALA A 61 -26.13 2.91 5.98
N GLY A 62 -25.65 2.55 4.79
CA GLY A 62 -25.37 1.17 4.41
C GLY A 62 -24.14 0.56 5.11
N PHE A 63 -23.24 1.38 5.65
CA PHE A 63 -21.95 0.91 6.17
C PHE A 63 -21.94 0.77 7.70
N ASP A 64 -21.70 -0.46 8.15
CA ASP A 64 -21.73 -0.81 9.58
C ASP A 64 -20.38 -0.57 10.26
N ALA A 65 -19.28 -0.45 9.50
CA ALA A 65 -17.95 -0.19 10.03
C ALA A 65 -17.08 0.70 9.14
N LEU A 66 -16.18 1.47 9.77
CA LEU A 66 -15.08 2.18 9.13
C LEU A 66 -13.75 1.90 9.83
N TYR A 67 -12.80 1.35 9.09
CA TYR A 67 -11.45 1.09 9.57
C TYR A 67 -10.45 2.02 8.91
N PHE A 68 -9.79 2.84 9.71
CA PHE A 68 -8.71 3.71 9.24
C PHE A 68 -7.37 3.01 9.48
N ALA A 69 -6.47 3.06 8.49
CA ALA A 69 -5.17 2.45 8.56
C ALA A 69 -4.08 3.45 8.19
N SER A 70 -3.16 3.70 9.12
CA SER A 70 -2.05 4.61 8.88
C SER A 70 -0.85 4.28 9.74
N THR A 71 0.33 4.53 9.20
CA THR A 71 1.57 4.55 9.99
C THR A 71 2.01 5.97 10.35
N SER A 72 1.34 6.98 9.79
CA SER A 72 1.68 8.41 9.90
C SER A 72 0.50 9.27 10.35
N SER A 73 -0.42 8.68 11.11
CA SER A 73 -1.55 9.38 11.73
C SER A 73 -1.10 10.69 12.40
N PRO A 74 -1.87 11.79 12.26
CA PRO A 74 -1.57 13.06 12.92
C PRO A 74 -1.68 12.99 14.45
N TYR A 75 -2.41 11.99 14.98
CA TYR A 75 -2.58 11.77 16.40
C TYR A 75 -2.07 10.39 16.84
N LEU A 76 -1.43 10.34 18.01
CA LEU A 76 -0.98 9.09 18.63
C LEU A 76 -2.08 8.38 19.42
N GLU A 77 -3.02 9.12 20.03
CA GLU A 77 -4.05 8.58 20.91
C GLU A 77 -5.48 8.82 20.40
N LYS A 78 -5.73 9.95 19.73
CA LYS A 78 -7.07 10.27 19.22
C LYS A 78 -7.47 9.27 18.14
N GLN A 79 -8.69 8.74 18.25
CA GLN A 79 -9.26 7.87 17.24
C GLN A 79 -9.58 8.65 15.95
N VAL A 80 -8.78 8.46 14.91
CA VAL A 80 -8.92 9.16 13.62
C VAL A 80 -10.09 8.62 12.83
N ALA A 81 -10.35 7.31 12.86
CA ALA A 81 -11.53 6.71 12.23
C ALA A 81 -12.84 7.38 12.66
N SER A 82 -12.95 7.83 13.91
CA SER A 82 -14.14 8.55 14.39
C SER A 82 -14.34 9.90 13.70
N VAL A 83 -13.23 10.62 13.41
CA VAL A 83 -13.25 11.89 12.69
C VAL A 83 -13.62 11.65 11.23
N VAL A 84 -13.03 10.63 10.60
CA VAL A 84 -13.35 10.26 9.21
C VAL A 84 -14.83 9.92 9.10
N ALA A 85 -15.36 9.07 9.98
CA ALA A 85 -16.75 8.67 9.96
C ALA A 85 -17.71 9.87 10.13
N THR A 86 -17.37 10.79 11.04
CA THR A 86 -18.16 12.03 11.23
C THR A 86 -18.09 12.92 10.00
N ALA A 87 -16.91 13.09 9.40
CA ALA A 87 -16.71 13.94 8.23
C ALA A 87 -17.39 13.40 6.96
N THR A 88 -17.60 12.09 6.87
CA THR A 88 -18.28 11.43 5.75
C THR A 88 -19.73 11.07 6.04
N ASP A 89 -20.32 11.68 7.08
CA ASP A 89 -21.73 11.52 7.48
C ASP A 89 -22.16 10.06 7.70
N LEU A 90 -21.25 9.22 8.19
CA LEU A 90 -21.60 7.85 8.59
C LEU A 90 -22.47 7.88 9.86
N PRO A 91 -23.39 6.92 10.01
CA PRO A 91 -24.21 6.83 11.22
C PRO A 91 -23.38 6.77 12.49
N ARG A 92 -23.92 7.34 13.58
CA ARG A 92 -23.27 7.29 14.90
C ARG A 92 -23.09 5.86 15.45
N ALA A 93 -23.84 4.90 14.91
CA ALA A 93 -23.75 3.49 15.26
C ALA A 93 -22.63 2.73 14.52
N THR A 94 -21.97 3.35 13.53
CA THR A 94 -20.89 2.74 12.76
C THR A 94 -19.71 2.39 13.66
N ALA A 95 -19.27 1.13 13.60
CA ALA A 95 -18.12 0.64 14.33
C ALA A 95 -16.82 1.21 13.73
N VAL A 96 -16.03 1.91 14.54
CA VAL A 96 -14.79 2.54 14.08
C VAL A 96 -13.56 1.92 14.75
N ALA A 97 -12.47 1.78 13.99
CA ALA A 97 -11.18 1.30 14.52
C ALA A 97 -10.00 1.87 13.73
N ASP A 98 -8.89 2.13 14.43
CA ASP A 98 -7.62 2.54 13.84
C ASP A 98 -6.63 1.37 13.82
N PHE A 99 -6.01 1.14 12.67
CA PHE A 99 -4.97 0.14 12.45
C PHE A 99 -3.64 0.87 12.22
N CYS A 100 -2.65 0.60 13.07
CA CYS A 100 -1.37 1.31 13.03
C CYS A 100 -0.16 0.38 13.20
N GLY A 101 1.04 0.96 13.29
CA GLY A 101 2.29 0.27 13.62
C GLY A 101 3.01 -0.43 12.45
N SER A 102 2.35 -0.65 11.31
CA SER A 102 2.99 -1.21 10.12
C SER A 102 2.30 -0.76 8.84
N VAL A 103 3.05 -0.68 7.73
CA VAL A 103 2.49 -0.42 6.38
C VAL A 103 1.50 -1.50 5.92
N ARG A 104 1.44 -2.63 6.63
CA ARG A 104 0.41 -3.65 6.43
C ARG A 104 -0.92 -3.33 7.09
N ALA A 105 -1.01 -2.29 7.91
CA ALA A 105 -2.24 -1.92 8.60
C ALA A 105 -3.44 -1.87 7.65
N GLY A 106 -3.26 -1.37 6.42
CA GLY A 106 -4.33 -1.35 5.42
C GLY A 106 -4.80 -2.75 4.99
N VAL A 107 -3.89 -3.70 4.79
CA VAL A 107 -4.26 -5.09 4.44
C VAL A 107 -4.85 -5.82 5.65
N ALA A 108 -4.37 -5.52 6.87
CA ALA A 108 -4.93 -6.06 8.10
C ALA A 108 -6.38 -5.57 8.30
N ALA A 109 -6.61 -4.26 8.15
CA ALA A 109 -7.94 -3.66 8.21
C ALA A 109 -8.88 -4.24 7.13
N LEU A 110 -8.41 -4.37 5.89
CA LEU A 110 -9.16 -5.00 4.80
C LEU A 110 -9.53 -6.44 5.13
N ARG A 111 -8.59 -7.21 5.71
CA ARG A 111 -8.87 -8.58 6.12
C ARG A 111 -9.91 -8.64 7.23
N THR A 112 -9.80 -7.79 8.25
CA THR A 112 -10.79 -7.71 9.33
C THR A 112 -12.19 -7.37 8.79
N ALA A 113 -12.28 -6.42 7.85
CA ALA A 113 -13.55 -6.10 7.19
C ALA A 113 -14.12 -7.28 6.41
N LEU A 114 -13.30 -7.95 5.59
CA LEU A 114 -13.70 -9.13 4.81
C LEU A 114 -14.16 -10.28 5.71
N ASP A 115 -13.44 -10.54 6.80
CA ASP A 115 -13.77 -11.59 7.76
C ASP A 115 -15.05 -11.25 8.55
N GLY A 116 -15.29 -9.99 8.91
CA GLY A 116 -16.54 -9.52 9.54
C GLY A 116 -17.75 -9.66 8.62
N VAL A 117 -17.63 -9.25 7.35
CA VAL A 117 -18.70 -9.41 6.35
C VAL A 117 -18.96 -10.89 6.05
N ARG A 118 -17.91 -11.73 5.99
CA ARG A 118 -18.05 -13.20 5.85
C ARG A 118 -18.74 -13.84 7.06
N GLY A 119 -18.36 -13.42 8.27
CA GLY A 119 -18.94 -13.89 9.52
C GLY A 119 -20.38 -13.42 9.76
N GLY A 120 -20.84 -12.41 9.02
CA GLY A 120 -22.19 -11.86 9.13
C GLY A 120 -22.37 -10.87 10.28
N SER A 121 -21.28 -10.46 10.94
CA SER A 121 -21.32 -9.40 11.95
C SER A 121 -21.38 -7.99 11.36
N LEU A 122 -21.03 -7.86 10.08
CA LEU A 122 -21.11 -6.63 9.30
C LEU A 122 -21.84 -6.94 7.98
N ARG A 123 -22.68 -6.02 7.50
CA ARG A 123 -23.26 -6.08 6.15
C ARG A 123 -22.26 -5.56 5.14
N ASP A 124 -21.88 -4.29 5.30
CA ASP A 124 -20.86 -3.60 4.53
C ASP A 124 -19.90 -2.84 5.44
N ALA A 125 -18.64 -2.71 5.00
CA ALA A 125 -17.58 -2.04 5.76
C ALA A 125 -16.70 -1.19 4.83
N LEU A 126 -16.23 -0.06 5.36
CA LEU A 126 -15.27 0.82 4.71
C LEU A 126 -13.88 0.62 5.32
N VAL A 127 -12.87 0.62 4.47
CA VAL A 127 -11.47 0.62 4.90
C VAL A 127 -10.74 1.75 4.18
N ALA A 128 -10.18 2.67 4.94
CA ALA A 128 -9.39 3.79 4.44
C ALA A 128 -7.94 3.61 4.89
N ALA A 129 -7.00 3.58 3.94
CA ALA A 129 -5.58 3.58 4.23
C ALA A 129 -4.94 4.86 3.71
N ALA A 130 -4.25 5.60 4.57
CA ALA A 130 -3.61 6.86 4.20
C ALA A 130 -2.27 7.02 4.90
N ASP A 131 -1.28 7.53 4.15
CA ASP A 131 0.05 7.77 4.68
C ASP A 131 0.71 9.00 4.04
N ALA A 132 1.41 9.77 4.87
CA ALA A 132 2.31 10.86 4.51
C ALA A 132 3.63 10.67 5.26
N ARG A 133 4.44 9.70 4.81
CA ARG A 133 5.61 9.25 5.55
C ARG A 133 6.83 10.10 5.22
N LEU A 134 7.33 10.79 6.23
CA LEU A 134 8.54 11.60 6.11
C LEU A 134 9.79 10.71 5.95
N ALA A 135 10.57 11.00 4.92
CA ALA A 135 11.93 10.51 4.76
C ALA A 135 12.92 11.53 5.33
N GLU A 136 14.08 11.05 5.76
CA GLU A 136 15.20 11.93 6.08
C GLU A 136 15.73 12.59 4.79
N PRO A 137 16.05 13.90 4.81
CA PRO A 137 16.69 14.56 3.67
C PRO A 137 17.98 13.82 3.25
N GLU A 138 18.30 13.82 1.96
CA GLU A 138 19.46 13.12 1.37
C GLU A 138 19.38 11.58 1.44
N SER A 139 18.41 11.01 2.18
CA SER A 139 18.27 9.55 2.28
C SER A 139 17.81 8.90 0.97
N GLU A 140 18.12 7.61 0.82
CA GLU A 140 17.62 6.79 -0.29
C GLU A 140 16.07 6.74 -0.36
N LEU A 141 15.38 7.06 0.74
CA LEU A 141 13.93 7.07 0.83
C LEU A 141 13.29 8.36 0.34
N GLU A 142 14.00 9.48 0.36
CA GLU A 142 13.48 10.79 -0.04
C GLU A 142 12.84 10.78 -1.45
N PRO A 143 13.45 10.18 -2.49
CA PRO A 143 12.79 10.10 -3.79
C PRO A 143 11.73 8.99 -3.88
N LEU A 144 11.67 8.07 -2.93
CA LEU A 144 10.83 6.86 -2.97
C LEU A 144 9.50 7.02 -2.23
N LEU A 145 9.48 7.68 -1.08
CA LEU A 145 8.26 7.87 -0.30
C LEU A 145 7.38 8.94 -0.93
N GLY A 146 6.12 8.59 -1.15
CA GLY A 146 5.09 9.51 -1.61
C GLY A 146 3.88 9.42 -0.71
N ASP A 147 3.07 10.46 -0.77
CA ASP A 147 1.91 10.63 0.08
C ASP A 147 0.63 10.29 -0.69
N GLY A 148 -0.38 9.76 0.00
CA GLY A 148 -1.67 9.46 -0.61
C GLY A 148 -2.57 8.60 0.29
N ALA A 149 -3.78 8.37 -0.21
CA ALA A 149 -4.77 7.52 0.43
C ALA A 149 -5.54 6.66 -0.57
N ALA A 150 -6.11 5.57 -0.07
CA ALA A 150 -7.05 4.73 -0.78
C ALA A 150 -8.17 4.30 0.17
N ALA A 151 -9.38 4.24 -0.34
CA ALA A 151 -10.54 3.72 0.37
C ALA A 151 -11.15 2.57 -0.43
N VAL A 152 -11.62 1.56 0.27
CA VAL A 152 -12.31 0.41 -0.30
C VAL A 152 -13.56 0.10 0.51
N ALA A 153 -14.64 -0.18 -0.19
CA ALA A 153 -15.86 -0.73 0.39
C ALA A 153 -15.84 -2.26 0.23
N VAL A 154 -16.27 -2.96 1.27
CA VAL A 154 -16.33 -4.41 1.33
C VAL A 154 -17.76 -4.83 1.63
N GLY A 155 -18.25 -5.84 0.90
CA GLY A 155 -19.65 -6.24 0.97
C GLY A 155 -19.93 -7.58 0.27
N ARG A 156 -21.22 -7.90 0.18
CA ARG A 156 -21.75 -9.08 -0.53
C ARG A 156 -22.39 -8.75 -1.87
N ASP A 157 -22.90 -7.53 -2.01
CA ASP A 157 -23.64 -7.05 -3.17
C ASP A 157 -22.76 -6.16 -4.05
N GLY A 158 -22.90 -6.27 -5.37
CA GLY A 158 -22.11 -5.45 -6.30
C GLY A 158 -20.59 -5.67 -6.20
N VAL A 159 -20.15 -6.87 -5.80
CA VAL A 159 -18.73 -7.21 -5.66
C VAL A 159 -18.01 -7.06 -6.99
N ILE A 160 -17.00 -6.19 -7.07
CA ILE A 160 -16.13 -6.00 -8.25
C ILE A 160 -14.88 -6.89 -8.18
N ALA A 161 -14.45 -7.28 -6.98
CA ALA A 161 -13.33 -8.19 -6.77
C ALA A 161 -13.61 -9.15 -5.61
N GLU A 162 -13.79 -10.44 -5.93
CA GLU A 162 -14.04 -11.48 -4.95
C GLU A 162 -12.78 -11.85 -4.18
N LEU A 163 -12.88 -12.04 -2.86
CA LEU A 163 -11.80 -12.71 -2.12
C LEU A 163 -11.94 -14.23 -2.27
N ILE A 164 -10.97 -14.88 -2.92
CA ILE A 164 -10.95 -16.35 -3.10
C ILE A 164 -10.29 -17.00 -1.89
N SER A 165 -9.05 -16.60 -1.61
CA SER A 165 -8.26 -17.13 -0.51
C SER A 165 -7.31 -16.07 0.03
N SER A 166 -6.84 -16.32 1.24
CA SER A 166 -5.84 -15.48 1.89
C SER A 166 -4.96 -16.33 2.78
N ALA A 167 -3.68 -15.96 2.86
CA ALA A 167 -2.70 -16.58 3.72
C ALA A 167 -1.81 -15.52 4.37
N SER A 168 -1.25 -15.85 5.52
CA SER A 168 -0.35 -14.97 6.25
C SER A 168 0.92 -15.71 6.67
N VAL A 169 2.07 -15.04 6.57
CA VAL A 169 3.37 -15.50 7.06
C VAL A 169 3.85 -14.47 8.08
N ALA A 170 4.29 -14.89 9.26
CA ALA A 170 4.82 -13.97 10.26
C ALA A 170 6.26 -14.32 10.62
N GLU A 171 7.15 -13.37 10.38
CA GLU A 171 8.58 -13.49 10.67
C GLU A 171 9.10 -12.18 11.24
N GLU A 172 9.99 -12.30 12.22
CA GLU A 172 10.57 -11.16 12.90
C GLU A 172 11.87 -10.73 12.24
N PHE A 173 11.84 -9.53 11.63
CA PHE A 173 13.03 -8.79 11.24
C PHE A 173 12.75 -7.29 11.17
N THR A 174 13.76 -6.49 11.45
CA THR A 174 13.66 -5.04 11.34
C THR A 174 13.97 -4.61 9.90
N TYR A 175 13.00 -3.98 9.23
CA TYR A 175 13.21 -3.38 7.90
C TYR A 175 12.98 -1.88 7.92
N PHE A 176 11.73 -1.46 7.83
CA PHE A 176 11.31 -0.08 8.08
C PHE A 176 10.83 0.02 9.52
N TRP A 177 11.32 1.02 10.23
CA TRP A 177 10.92 1.26 11.61
C TRP A 177 10.94 2.76 11.91
N ARG A 178 10.22 3.15 12.96
CA ARG A 178 10.16 4.52 13.45
C ARG A 178 9.67 4.48 14.89
N THR A 179 10.34 5.20 15.79
CA THR A 179 9.86 5.40 17.17
C THR A 179 8.89 6.59 17.23
N ASP A 180 8.23 6.75 18.38
CA ASP A 180 7.40 7.91 18.72
C ASP A 180 8.18 9.23 18.78
N GLU A 181 9.47 9.18 19.12
CA GLU A 181 10.35 10.36 19.14
C GLU A 181 10.87 10.76 17.75
N GLN A 182 10.82 9.85 16.77
CA GLN A 182 11.38 10.06 15.44
C GLN A 182 10.34 10.55 14.44
N ARG A 183 10.67 11.63 13.73
CA ARG A 183 9.82 12.15 12.65
C ARG A 183 9.94 11.33 11.36
N THR A 184 11.15 10.90 11.04
CA THR A 184 11.49 10.24 9.77
C THR A 184 11.49 8.72 9.90
N VAL A 185 11.16 8.03 8.80
CA VAL A 185 11.24 6.58 8.73
C VAL A 185 12.70 6.15 8.64
N GLN A 186 13.09 5.21 9.48
CA GLN A 186 14.41 4.59 9.50
C GLN A 186 14.40 3.28 8.72
N VAL A 187 15.54 2.96 8.11
CA VAL A 187 15.78 1.67 7.47
C VAL A 187 16.94 1.01 8.20
N ALA A 188 16.77 -0.27 8.55
CA ALA A 188 17.90 -1.09 8.98
C ALA A 188 18.76 -1.44 7.74
N GLU A 189 19.20 -2.69 7.59
CA GLU A 189 19.97 -3.10 6.42
C GLU A 189 19.06 -3.29 5.18
N PRO A 190 19.14 -2.41 4.15
CA PRO A 190 18.17 -2.40 3.06
C PRO A 190 18.18 -3.68 2.23
N ARG A 191 19.36 -4.28 1.99
CA ARG A 191 19.47 -5.50 1.17
C ARG A 191 18.91 -6.72 1.89
N PHE A 192 19.17 -6.81 3.19
CA PHE A 192 18.64 -7.87 4.05
C PHE A 192 17.12 -7.79 4.12
N GLY A 193 16.57 -6.62 4.46
CA GLY A 193 15.13 -6.43 4.59
C GLY A 193 14.38 -6.64 3.27
N ALA A 194 14.93 -6.19 2.15
CA ALA A 194 14.35 -6.37 0.83
C ALA A 194 14.40 -7.83 0.33
N SER A 195 15.55 -8.48 0.46
CA SER A 195 15.83 -9.75 -0.22
C SER A 195 15.60 -10.97 0.66
N TYR A 196 16.00 -10.90 1.93
CA TYR A 196 15.83 -12.03 2.85
C TYR A 196 14.43 -12.03 3.44
N GLY A 197 13.97 -10.89 3.97
CA GLY A 197 12.62 -10.75 4.52
C GLY A 197 11.55 -10.58 3.45
N TYR A 198 11.33 -9.35 2.97
CA TYR A 198 10.18 -8.98 2.15
C TYR A 198 9.92 -9.91 0.95
N ALA A 199 10.91 -10.11 0.07
CA ALA A 199 10.70 -10.88 -1.14
C ALA A 199 10.45 -12.37 -0.90
N ARG A 200 11.04 -12.95 0.16
CA ARG A 200 10.82 -14.35 0.54
C ARG A 200 9.42 -14.51 1.13
N ASP A 201 9.09 -13.70 2.12
CA ASP A 201 7.88 -13.87 2.94
C ASP A 201 6.63 -13.58 2.12
N VAL A 202 6.68 -12.59 1.22
CA VAL A 202 5.60 -12.33 0.27
C VAL A 202 5.42 -13.51 -0.70
N ALA A 203 6.51 -14.11 -1.19
CA ALA A 203 6.42 -15.26 -2.08
C ALA A 203 5.85 -16.50 -1.38
N GLU A 204 6.21 -16.72 -0.12
CA GLU A 204 5.65 -17.78 0.72
C GLU A 204 4.16 -17.55 0.97
N ALA A 205 3.76 -16.34 1.35
CA ALA A 205 2.36 -15.98 1.57
C ALA A 205 1.52 -16.17 0.30
N VAL A 206 2.03 -15.75 -0.86
CA VAL A 206 1.37 -15.97 -2.16
C VAL A 206 1.22 -17.45 -2.46
N THR A 207 2.28 -18.24 -2.28
CA THR A 207 2.26 -19.69 -2.52
C THR A 207 1.26 -20.39 -1.61
N ALA A 208 1.20 -20.01 -0.34
CA ALA A 208 0.24 -20.54 0.62
C ALA A 208 -1.21 -20.18 0.26
N ALA A 209 -1.46 -18.94 -0.18
CA ALA A 209 -2.79 -18.50 -0.62
C ALA A 209 -3.25 -19.28 -1.87
N LEU A 210 -2.38 -19.46 -2.87
CA LEU A 210 -2.67 -20.23 -4.07
C LEU A 210 -2.94 -21.71 -3.76
N ARG A 211 -2.13 -22.32 -2.90
CA ARG A 211 -2.34 -23.70 -2.45
C ARG A 211 -3.69 -23.86 -1.77
N LYS A 212 -4.07 -22.94 -0.87
CA LYS A 212 -5.37 -22.96 -0.20
C LYS A 212 -6.56 -22.78 -1.16
N ALA A 213 -6.35 -22.08 -2.27
CA ALA A 213 -7.35 -21.92 -3.32
C ALA A 213 -7.34 -23.06 -4.34
N GLU A 214 -6.40 -24.00 -4.24
CA GLU A 214 -6.16 -25.04 -5.26
C GLU A 214 -5.94 -24.46 -6.67
N LEU A 215 -5.34 -23.26 -6.74
CA LEU A 215 -5.09 -22.56 -7.99
C LEU A 215 -3.64 -22.71 -8.44
N PRO A 216 -3.39 -23.03 -9.73
CA PRO A 216 -2.04 -23.05 -10.25
C PRO A 216 -1.48 -21.62 -10.34
N PRO A 217 -0.16 -21.40 -10.13
CA PRO A 217 0.50 -20.10 -10.33
C PRO A 217 0.21 -19.44 -11.68
N ALA A 218 -0.04 -20.25 -12.72
CA ALA A 218 -0.35 -19.77 -14.06
C ALA A 218 -1.72 -19.08 -14.20
N SER A 219 -2.62 -19.27 -13.25
CA SER A 219 -3.93 -18.60 -13.24
C SER A 219 -3.87 -17.14 -12.79
N VAL A 220 -2.74 -16.69 -12.25
CA VAL A 220 -2.57 -15.33 -11.72
C VAL A 220 -2.23 -14.36 -12.85
N ALA A 221 -3.18 -13.50 -13.21
CA ALA A 221 -2.99 -12.48 -14.25
C ALA A 221 -2.11 -11.30 -13.81
N GLY A 222 -2.04 -11.01 -12.50
CA GLY A 222 -1.29 -9.87 -11.98
C GLY A 222 -1.01 -9.98 -10.48
N LEU A 223 0.03 -9.26 -10.04
CA LEU A 223 0.44 -9.16 -8.64
C LEU A 223 0.59 -7.69 -8.26
N ALA A 224 0.01 -7.30 -7.12
CA ALA A 224 0.12 -5.95 -6.56
C ALA A 224 0.88 -5.97 -5.22
N PRO A 225 2.23 -5.92 -5.22
CA PRO A 225 3.03 -5.96 -4.01
C PRO A 225 3.21 -4.57 -3.38
N SER A 226 3.19 -4.51 -2.05
CA SER A 226 3.44 -3.32 -1.23
C SER A 226 4.93 -2.98 -1.12
N SER A 227 5.57 -2.55 -2.21
CA SER A 227 6.97 -2.10 -2.13
C SER A 227 7.18 -0.71 -2.75
N SER A 228 8.06 0.09 -2.16
CA SER A 228 8.38 1.45 -2.63
C SER A 228 9.36 1.44 -3.81
N ALA A 229 10.25 0.44 -3.89
CA ALA A 229 11.27 0.34 -4.94
C ALA A 229 10.86 -0.61 -6.07
N PRO A 230 10.99 -0.23 -7.37
CA PRO A 230 10.57 -1.05 -8.50
C PRO A 230 11.18 -2.47 -8.52
N ARG A 231 12.44 -2.61 -8.10
CA ARG A 231 13.12 -3.92 -8.05
C ARG A 231 12.54 -4.86 -6.98
N THR A 232 12.16 -4.33 -5.81
CA THR A 232 11.53 -5.13 -4.76
C THR A 232 10.08 -5.48 -5.10
N ARG A 233 9.42 -4.77 -6.01
CA ARG A 233 8.08 -5.12 -6.51
C ARG A 233 8.09 -6.40 -7.34
N CYS A 234 9.10 -6.59 -8.19
CA CYS A 234 9.14 -7.75 -9.09
C CYS A 234 9.72 -9.01 -8.44
N ALA A 235 10.51 -8.86 -7.37
CA ALA A 235 11.21 -9.98 -6.72
C ALA A 235 10.28 -11.11 -6.20
N PRO A 236 9.12 -10.81 -5.56
CA PRO A 236 8.22 -11.86 -5.08
C PRO A 236 7.63 -12.71 -6.21
N ALA A 237 7.29 -12.11 -7.36
CA ALA A 237 6.70 -12.83 -8.49
C ALA A 237 7.65 -13.90 -9.04
N GLY A 238 8.94 -13.57 -9.17
CA GLY A 238 9.97 -14.52 -9.59
C GLY A 238 10.18 -15.66 -8.59
N ARG A 239 10.15 -15.36 -7.28
CA ARG A 239 10.30 -16.37 -6.21
C ARG A 239 9.09 -17.28 -6.09
N ALA A 240 7.88 -16.75 -6.30
CA ALA A 240 6.63 -17.51 -6.32
C ALA A 240 6.39 -18.22 -7.67
N ARG A 241 7.31 -18.13 -8.64
CA ARG A 241 7.21 -18.72 -9.98
C ARG A 241 5.92 -18.35 -10.72
N LEU A 242 5.46 -17.11 -10.53
CA LEU A 242 4.31 -16.59 -11.27
C LEU A 242 4.75 -16.25 -12.71
N PRO A 243 3.98 -16.59 -13.75
CA PRO A 243 4.30 -16.24 -15.14
C PRO A 243 3.96 -14.78 -15.47
N ILE A 244 4.27 -13.87 -14.55
CA ILE A 244 4.06 -12.43 -14.73
C ILE A 244 5.36 -11.87 -15.30
N ALA A 245 5.30 -11.31 -16.50
CA ALA A 245 6.47 -10.69 -17.11
C ALA A 245 7.04 -9.62 -16.17
N SER A 246 8.34 -9.73 -15.86
CA SER A 246 9.14 -8.75 -15.11
C SER A 246 9.26 -7.37 -15.81
N HIS A 247 8.53 -7.20 -16.92
CA HIS A 247 8.44 -6.01 -17.75
C HIS A 247 7.00 -5.52 -17.93
N MET A 248 6.14 -5.63 -16.91
CA MET A 248 4.94 -4.79 -16.90
C MET A 248 5.32 -3.42 -16.31
N PRO A 249 5.47 -2.34 -17.12
CA PRO A 249 5.41 -1.02 -16.54
C PRO A 249 4.04 -0.91 -15.89
N CYS A 250 4.00 -0.81 -14.56
CA CYS A 250 2.78 -0.46 -13.85
C CYS A 250 2.27 0.83 -14.49
N ARG A 251 1.23 0.70 -15.30
CA ARG A 251 0.63 1.79 -16.06
C ARG A 251 -0.19 2.59 -15.04
N CYS A 252 0.48 3.42 -14.25
CA CYS A 252 -0.17 4.57 -13.66
C CYS A 252 -0.79 5.37 -14.83
N PRO A 253 -2.00 5.93 -14.68
CA PRO A 253 -2.57 6.77 -15.73
C PRO A 253 -1.59 7.92 -15.99
N ARG A 254 -1.00 7.92 -17.20
CA ARG A 254 -0.02 8.88 -17.74
C ARG A 254 1.33 8.96 -16.99
N THR A 255 2.24 8.06 -17.34
CA THR A 255 3.69 8.38 -17.37
C THR A 255 4.26 7.88 -18.69
N GLY A 256 4.47 8.81 -19.63
CA GLY A 256 5.05 8.55 -20.95
C GLY A 256 6.52 8.19 -20.87
N ALA A 257 6.93 7.26 -21.74
CA ALA A 257 8.28 6.75 -21.87
C ALA A 257 8.99 7.36 -23.09
N SER A 258 10.26 7.69 -22.93
CA SER A 258 11.31 7.74 -23.98
C SER A 258 12.64 7.85 -23.22
N SER A 259 13.72 7.12 -23.46
CA SER A 259 14.22 6.44 -24.65
C SER A 259 15.26 5.35 -24.25
N ARG A 260 15.50 4.41 -25.16
CA ARG A 260 16.48 3.30 -25.06
C ARG A 260 17.89 3.71 -25.51
N ARG A 261 18.85 2.80 -25.22
CA ARG A 261 20.22 2.54 -25.77
C ARG A 261 21.32 2.87 -24.74
N GLY A 262 22.28 2.03 -24.39
CA GLY A 262 22.64 0.66 -24.78
C GLY A 262 23.79 0.14 -23.89
N ALA A 263 24.04 -1.18 -23.94
CA ALA A 263 25.32 -1.94 -23.87
C ALA A 263 26.49 -1.40 -23.00
N SER A 264 27.28 -2.13 -22.21
CA SER A 264 27.65 -3.55 -22.13
C SER A 264 28.63 -3.78 -20.94
N CYS A 265 28.94 -5.06 -20.65
CA CYS A 265 30.23 -5.60 -20.16
C CYS A 265 30.63 -5.60 -18.65
N ARG A 266 30.33 -6.75 -18.02
CA ARG A 266 31.19 -7.71 -17.25
C ARG A 266 31.91 -7.34 -15.92
N PRO A 267 32.22 -8.37 -15.07
CA PRO A 267 32.44 -8.24 -13.62
C PRO A 267 33.86 -8.60 -13.12
N ARG A 268 34.23 -8.17 -11.89
CA ARG A 268 35.29 -8.76 -11.02
C ARG A 268 34.89 -8.56 -9.55
N ARG A 269 34.61 -9.61 -8.75
CA ARG A 269 35.47 -10.53 -7.93
C ARG A 269 36.05 -9.92 -6.63
N ARG A 270 35.51 -10.42 -5.49
CA ARG A 270 36.08 -10.78 -4.14
C ARG A 270 36.98 -9.74 -3.41
N ALA A 271 37.03 -9.60 -2.07
CA ALA A 271 36.83 -10.54 -0.96
C ALA A 271 36.58 -9.84 0.41
N SER A 272 35.90 -10.57 1.31
CA SER A 272 36.17 -10.76 2.76
C SER A 272 36.36 -9.56 3.71
N ARG A 273 35.49 -9.49 4.75
CA ARG A 273 35.78 -9.89 6.15
C ARG A 273 34.53 -9.69 7.05
N SER A 274 34.38 -10.59 8.00
CA SER A 274 33.48 -10.61 9.17
C SER A 274 34.32 -11.06 10.37
N PRO A 275 33.83 -11.07 11.62
CA PRO A 275 32.76 -10.28 12.25
C PRO A 275 33.18 -9.72 13.63
N ALA A 276 32.33 -8.93 14.28
CA ALA A 276 32.31 -8.84 15.75
C ALA A 276 30.91 -8.45 16.26
N SER A 277 30.52 -9.09 17.35
CA SER A 277 29.18 -9.18 17.93
C SER A 277 29.11 -8.52 19.31
N SER A 278 27.97 -7.91 19.64
CA SER A 278 27.34 -7.93 21.00
C SER A 278 25.98 -7.22 20.90
N SER A 279 24.88 -7.98 20.89
CA SER A 279 24.05 -8.36 22.04
C SER A 279 23.27 -7.20 22.68
N GLY A 280 22.06 -6.94 22.16
CA GLY A 280 21.02 -6.16 22.82
C GLY A 280 19.71 -6.95 22.78
N ARG A 281 19.16 -7.28 23.94
CA ARG A 281 17.87 -7.96 24.09
C ARG A 281 16.76 -7.09 23.51
N SER A 282 16.16 -7.49 22.38
CA SER A 282 14.95 -6.85 21.86
C SER A 282 13.72 -7.66 22.24
N SER A 283 12.78 -6.98 22.92
CA SER A 283 11.40 -7.44 23.09
C SER A 283 10.80 -7.81 21.74
N ARG A 284 10.33 -9.06 21.61
CA ARG A 284 9.80 -9.65 20.37
C ARG A 284 8.51 -8.92 19.95
N ARG A 285 8.49 -8.32 18.76
CA ARG A 285 7.28 -7.70 18.17
C ARG A 285 7.09 -8.18 16.73
N THR A 286 6.41 -9.31 16.57
CA THR A 286 6.15 -10.01 15.30
C THR A 286 5.59 -9.13 14.17
N PHE A 287 6.19 -9.22 12.98
CA PHE A 287 5.63 -8.70 11.72
C PHE A 287 5.09 -9.84 10.85
N GLY A 288 3.91 -9.64 10.25
CA GLY A 288 3.30 -10.56 9.27
C GLY A 288 3.48 -10.13 7.82
N PHE A 289 3.02 -10.92 6.87
CA PHE A 289 2.79 -10.64 5.45
C PHE A 289 1.49 -11.34 5.08
N THR A 290 0.61 -10.68 4.33
CA THR A 290 -0.68 -11.27 3.94
C THR A 290 -0.84 -11.14 2.43
N ALA A 291 -1.12 -12.26 1.77
CA ALA A 291 -1.47 -12.30 0.36
C ALA A 291 -2.95 -12.69 0.22
N ALA A 292 -3.62 -12.10 -0.77
CA ALA A 292 -4.99 -12.43 -1.14
C ALA A 292 -5.05 -12.67 -2.64
N ALA A 293 -5.72 -13.75 -3.05
CA ALA A 293 -6.08 -13.98 -4.44
C ALA A 293 -7.48 -13.40 -4.66
N ALA A 294 -7.61 -12.53 -5.66
CA ALA A 294 -8.88 -11.95 -6.04
C ALA A 294 -9.18 -12.15 -7.51
N ARG A 295 -10.47 -12.35 -7.83
CA ARG A 295 -10.97 -12.42 -9.21
C ARG A 295 -11.88 -11.23 -9.49
N PRO A 296 -11.71 -10.54 -10.62
CA PRO A 296 -12.69 -9.55 -11.04
C PRO A 296 -14.02 -10.25 -11.32
N ALA A 297 -15.10 -9.74 -10.77
CA ALA A 297 -16.44 -10.23 -11.06
C ALA A 297 -16.89 -9.63 -12.41
N GLY A 298 -16.69 -10.38 -13.49
CA GLY A 298 -17.17 -9.99 -14.83
C GLY A 298 -16.37 -8.87 -15.52
N SER A 299 -16.71 -8.61 -16.78
CA SER A 299 -16.05 -7.63 -17.66
C SER A 299 -16.42 -6.19 -17.28
N CYS A 300 -15.96 -5.72 -16.13
CA CYS A 300 -16.17 -4.33 -15.73
C CYS A 300 -15.11 -3.43 -16.38
N SER A 301 -15.48 -2.75 -17.46
CA SER A 301 -14.70 -1.66 -18.03
C SER A 301 -14.69 -0.48 -17.06
N ILE A 302 -13.55 -0.19 -16.44
CA ILE A 302 -13.34 1.01 -15.61
C ILE A 302 -13.79 2.25 -16.41
N PRO A 303 -14.81 3.02 -15.97
CA PRO A 303 -15.29 4.18 -16.71
C PRO A 303 -14.21 5.27 -16.74
N ARG A 304 -13.84 5.69 -17.96
CA ARG A 304 -12.79 6.68 -18.27
C ARG A 304 -13.13 8.14 -17.93
N ARG A 305 -14.15 8.43 -17.12
CA ARG A 305 -14.63 9.81 -16.89
C ARG A 305 -14.55 10.25 -15.44
N ALA A 306 -13.35 10.62 -14.99
CA ALA A 306 -13.15 11.49 -13.84
C ALA A 306 -11.86 12.32 -14.02
N SER A 307 -11.85 13.29 -14.95
CA SER A 307 -10.79 14.31 -15.01
C SER A 307 -11.16 15.62 -15.72
N ALA A 308 -12.44 15.95 -15.88
CA ALA A 308 -12.84 17.13 -16.66
C ALA A 308 -13.78 18.13 -15.95
N SER A 309 -14.15 17.93 -14.67
CA SER A 309 -15.15 18.81 -14.01
C SER A 309 -14.55 19.92 -13.11
N ALA A 310 -13.32 19.79 -12.63
CA ALA A 310 -12.76 20.74 -11.64
C ALA A 310 -12.10 22.01 -12.25
N ALA A 311 -12.41 22.35 -13.51
CA ALA A 311 -11.80 23.49 -14.21
C ALA A 311 -12.78 24.64 -14.55
N ARG A 312 -14.00 24.65 -14.00
CA ARG A 312 -14.97 25.73 -14.21
C ARG A 312 -15.69 26.06 -12.91
N ARG A 313 -15.05 26.85 -12.04
CA ARG A 313 -15.63 27.76 -11.03
C ARG A 313 -14.52 28.20 -10.07
N ALA A 314 -13.72 29.18 -10.51
CA ALA A 314 -12.93 30.09 -9.68
C ALA A 314 -12.19 31.05 -10.62
N THR A 315 -12.96 31.99 -11.17
CA THR A 315 -12.53 33.31 -11.64
C THR A 315 -13.60 34.28 -11.18
#